data_AF-A0A6G3ZNX4-F1
#
_entry.id   AF-A0A6G3ZNX4-F1
#
_cell.length_a   1.000
_cell.length_b   1.000
_cell.length_c   1.000
_cell.angle_alpha   90.00
_cell.angle_beta   90.00
_cell.angle_gamma   90.00
#
_symmetry.space_group_name_H-M   'P 1'
#
loop_
_entity.id
_entity.type
_entity.pdbx_description
1 polymer ?
#
loop_
_entity_poly.entity_id
_entity_poly.type
_entity_poly.pdbx_seq_one_letter_code
_entity_poly.pdbx_strand_id
1 'polypeptide(L)'
;MPIGRIFGDLSVFDLLGNFVPGILLMGSIIALLPPDRVTQIGSSPLAAVFLLGVVAFALGHLIQSYAARAVGKRETFRNSILVNQSLGKSAALDFDEFPTAHPCLYSVYSWLHPEETEEWNLDNYLNGDPVEGDTDVSVGEGVLDSETIVERFVRVPARWYRAVIEAAAMVRIKRDRPLSDVTLAGKTWAICRKKYDLDRKYDQYGDLLHLISSDIESVAASSRALRFQAIRNFHRGMWIACYFSLLLMVTVVVARGFSEQVTVFAEFVGLTVWKPVIVEFWTPIWMLCLGYAVLLYFFWELKEDFEEEFIEYLLTDFLAIHEKVDEEDEDEPAWKRRDSPNWYQ
;
A
#
# COMPACT_ATOMS: atom_id res chain seq x y z
N MET A 1 16.96 31.02 -12.52
CA MET A 1 16.73 30.11 -11.39
C MET A 1 16.18 28.77 -11.92
N PRO A 2 17.04 27.78 -12.17
CA PRO A 2 16.63 26.47 -12.70
C PRO A 2 16.11 25.49 -11.63
N ILE A 3 16.42 25.73 -10.35
CA ILE A 3 16.02 24.86 -9.23
C ILE A 3 14.49 24.84 -9.04
N GLY A 4 13.81 25.98 -9.20
CA GLY A 4 12.35 26.05 -9.07
C GLY A 4 11.57 25.32 -10.18
N ARG A 5 12.20 25.01 -11.32
CA ARG A 5 11.59 24.18 -12.39
C ARG A 5 11.75 22.69 -12.11
N ILE A 6 12.89 22.28 -11.56
CA ILE A 6 13.15 20.88 -11.18
C ILE A 6 12.28 20.46 -9.98
N PHE A 7 12.02 21.38 -9.04
CA PHE A 7 11.06 21.16 -7.95
C PHE A 7 9.61 21.51 -8.30
N GLY A 8 9.36 22.14 -9.45
CA GLY A 8 8.01 22.50 -9.89
C GLY A 8 7.17 21.28 -10.31
N ASP A 9 7.85 20.23 -10.77
CA ASP A 9 7.24 18.95 -11.16
C ASP A 9 7.21 17.93 -10.00
N LEU A 10 7.90 18.20 -8.88
CA LEU A 10 7.79 17.41 -7.66
C LEU A 10 6.50 17.80 -6.97
N SER A 11 5.48 16.95 -7.10
CA SER A 11 4.25 17.15 -6.35
C SER A 11 4.59 17.15 -4.85
N VAL A 12 3.86 17.95 -4.06
CA VAL A 12 3.98 17.94 -2.58
C VAL A 12 3.84 16.51 -2.03
N PHE A 13 3.08 15.70 -2.75
CA PHE A 13 2.85 14.30 -2.48
C PHE A 13 4.06 13.40 -2.72
N ASP A 14 4.84 13.63 -3.77
CA ASP A 14 6.09 12.88 -4.00
C ASP A 14 7.12 13.21 -2.93
N LEU A 15 7.14 14.48 -2.48
CA LEU A 15 7.96 14.89 -1.36
C LEU A 15 7.51 14.19 -0.08
N LEU A 16 6.21 14.21 0.28
CA LEU A 16 5.73 13.54 1.48
C LEU A 16 5.95 12.02 1.43
N GLY A 17 5.61 11.37 0.31
CA GLY A 17 5.66 9.93 0.15
C GLY A 17 7.08 9.36 0.15
N ASN A 18 8.10 10.12 -0.26
CA ASN A 18 9.49 9.68 -0.28
C ASN A 18 10.28 10.26 0.90
N PHE A 19 10.23 11.57 1.10
CA PHE A 19 11.10 12.27 2.04
C PHE A 19 10.83 11.89 3.49
N VAL A 20 9.55 11.80 3.89
CA VAL A 20 9.19 11.53 5.30
C VAL A 20 9.60 10.12 5.73
N PRO A 21 9.29 9.03 4.99
CA PRO A 21 9.82 7.70 5.29
C PRO A 21 11.35 7.66 5.33
N GLY A 22 11.99 8.38 4.40
CA GLY A 22 13.43 8.52 4.34
C GLY A 22 14.05 9.18 5.57
N ILE A 23 13.45 10.26 6.07
CA ILE A 23 13.86 10.92 7.32
C ILE A 23 13.69 9.97 8.50
N LEU A 24 12.57 9.23 8.59
CA LEU A 24 12.32 8.32 9.69
C LEU A 24 13.40 7.22 9.76
N LEU A 25 13.73 6.61 8.63
CA LEU A 25 14.79 5.61 8.56
C LEU A 25 16.16 6.23 8.86
N MET A 26 16.47 7.40 8.28
CA MET A 26 17.72 8.10 8.53
C MET A 26 17.89 8.46 10.01
N GLY A 27 16.85 8.96 10.66
CA GLY A 27 16.86 9.24 12.10
C GLY A 27 17.13 7.99 12.93
N SER A 28 16.57 6.85 12.51
CA SER A 28 16.82 5.54 13.14
C SER A 28 18.28 5.11 12.99
N ILE A 29 18.89 5.34 11.82
CA ILE A 29 20.32 5.07 11.56
C ILE A 29 21.20 6.01 12.40
N ILE A 30 20.86 7.31 12.46
CA ILE A 30 21.61 8.31 13.25
C ILE A 30 21.60 7.93 14.73
N ALA A 31 20.50 7.37 15.25
CA ALA A 31 20.41 6.93 16.63
C ALA A 31 21.40 5.79 16.98
N LEU A 32 21.91 5.08 15.97
CA LEU A 32 22.93 4.02 16.13
C LEU A 32 24.38 4.55 16.11
N LEU A 33 24.57 5.81 15.74
CA LEU A 33 25.89 6.43 15.74
C LEU A 33 26.33 6.75 17.17
N PRO A 34 27.64 6.89 17.42
CA PRO A 34 28.13 7.30 18.73
C PRO A 34 27.84 8.79 19.02
N PRO A 35 27.74 9.20 20.30
CA PRO A 35 27.33 10.55 20.71
C PRO A 35 28.10 11.68 20.04
N ASP A 36 29.42 11.54 19.93
CA ASP A 36 30.29 12.56 19.32
C ASP A 36 29.96 12.80 17.84
N ARG A 37 29.49 11.77 17.13
CA ARG A 37 29.11 11.88 15.72
C ARG A 37 27.74 12.54 15.59
N VAL A 38 26.82 12.24 16.49
CA VAL A 38 25.48 12.86 16.49
C VAL A 38 25.58 14.36 16.82
N THR A 39 26.40 14.76 17.78
CA THR A 39 26.64 16.18 18.11
C THR A 39 27.35 16.91 16.97
N GLN A 40 28.27 16.25 16.25
CA GLN A 40 28.89 16.78 15.05
C GLN A 40 27.85 16.99 13.92
N ILE A 41 26.91 16.06 13.75
CA ILE A 41 25.80 16.22 12.79
C ILE A 41 24.89 17.38 13.19
N GLY A 42 24.54 17.51 14.47
CA GLY A 42 23.68 18.59 14.96
C GLY A 42 24.30 19.99 14.84
N SER A 43 25.63 20.08 14.93
CA SER A 43 26.39 21.33 14.76
C SER A 43 26.88 21.57 13.32
N SER A 44 26.45 20.74 12.37
CA SER A 44 26.93 20.80 11.00
C SER A 44 26.45 22.04 10.24
N PRO A 45 27.25 22.54 9.27
CA PRO A 45 26.85 23.66 8.44
C PRO A 45 25.62 23.31 7.58
N LEU A 46 24.88 24.33 7.16
CA LEU A 46 23.66 24.20 6.34
C LEU A 46 23.85 23.26 5.13
N ALA A 47 25.00 23.30 4.47
CA ALA A 47 25.33 22.44 3.33
C ALA A 47 25.31 20.94 3.68
N ALA A 48 25.76 20.57 4.87
CA ALA A 48 25.73 19.18 5.33
C ALA A 48 24.31 18.75 5.73
N VAL A 49 23.49 19.66 6.28
CA VAL A 49 22.06 19.41 6.52
C VAL A 49 21.33 19.17 5.20
N PHE A 50 21.63 19.96 4.15
CA PHE A 50 21.08 19.71 2.81
C PHE A 50 21.52 18.35 2.25
N LEU A 51 22.78 17.96 2.42
CA LEU A 51 23.27 16.65 2.00
C LEU A 51 22.53 15.51 2.71
N LEU A 52 22.28 15.65 4.02
CA LEU A 52 21.44 14.69 4.77
C LEU A 52 20.02 14.66 4.25
N GLY A 53 19.45 15.81 3.86
CA GLY A 53 18.16 15.86 3.17
C GLY A 53 18.15 15.08 1.85
N VAL A 54 19.20 15.21 1.03
CA VAL A 54 19.34 14.44 -0.22
C VAL A 54 19.46 12.95 0.07
N VAL A 55 20.23 12.56 1.09
CA VAL A 55 20.36 11.16 1.52
C VAL A 55 19.02 10.62 2.02
N ALA A 56 18.29 11.37 2.85
CA ALA A 56 16.95 10.99 3.31
C ALA A 56 16.00 10.80 2.13
N PHE A 57 16.00 11.72 1.16
CA PHE A 57 15.17 11.60 -0.03
C PHE A 57 15.52 10.36 -0.87
N ALA A 58 16.81 10.07 -1.06
CA ALA A 58 17.27 8.85 -1.76
C ALA A 58 16.87 7.57 -1.02
N LEU A 59 17.00 7.55 0.32
CA LEU A 59 16.52 6.45 1.17
C LEU A 59 15.01 6.28 1.02
N GLY A 60 14.27 7.38 0.97
CA GLY A 60 12.84 7.41 0.67
C GLY A 60 12.45 6.66 -0.59
N HIS A 61 13.13 6.95 -1.69
CA HIS A 61 12.91 6.24 -2.96
C HIS A 61 13.24 4.76 -2.89
N LEU A 62 14.32 4.40 -2.18
CA LEU A 62 14.67 2.99 -1.96
C LEU A 62 13.59 2.27 -1.15
N ILE A 63 13.06 2.92 -0.10
CA ILE A 63 11.95 2.42 0.70
C ILE A 63 10.69 2.25 -0.14
N GLN A 64 10.34 3.22 -1.00
CA GLN A 64 9.18 3.10 -1.89
C GLN A 64 9.36 1.97 -2.91
N SER A 65 10.55 1.82 -3.49
CA SER A 65 10.86 0.72 -4.42
C SER A 65 10.73 -0.64 -3.74
N TYR A 66 11.21 -0.74 -2.49
CA TYR A 66 11.02 -1.93 -1.67
C TYR A 66 9.54 -2.18 -1.38
N ALA A 67 8.80 -1.15 -0.96
CA ALA A 67 7.38 -1.24 -0.67
C ALA A 67 6.57 -1.71 -1.87
N ALA A 68 6.86 -1.18 -3.07
CA ALA A 68 6.22 -1.59 -4.31
C ALA A 68 6.44 -3.09 -4.61
N ARG A 69 7.65 -3.61 -4.36
CA ARG A 69 7.92 -5.05 -4.49
C ARG A 69 7.19 -5.88 -3.43
N ALA A 70 7.18 -5.41 -2.18
CA ALA A 70 6.54 -6.09 -1.07
C ALA A 70 5.01 -6.16 -1.20
N VAL A 71 4.37 -5.16 -1.82
CA VAL A 71 2.94 -5.21 -2.15
C VAL A 71 2.65 -6.27 -3.22
N GLY A 72 3.57 -6.47 -4.17
CA GLY A 72 3.36 -7.37 -5.30
C GLY A 72 2.41 -6.80 -6.36
N LYS A 73 2.04 -7.65 -7.34
CA LYS A 73 1.08 -7.29 -8.39
C LYS A 73 -0.34 -7.33 -7.81
N ARG A 74 -1.10 -6.25 -8.03
CA ARG A 74 -2.50 -6.18 -7.61
C ARG A 74 -3.39 -6.81 -8.66
N GLU A 75 -4.23 -7.74 -8.22
CA GLU A 75 -5.19 -8.47 -9.03
C GLU A 75 -6.64 -8.04 -8.75
N THR A 76 -6.91 -7.08 -7.85
CA THR A 76 -8.26 -6.61 -7.51
C THR A 76 -9.09 -6.25 -8.74
N PHE A 77 -8.53 -5.42 -9.62
CA PHE A 77 -9.22 -5.01 -10.85
C PHE A 77 -9.40 -6.18 -11.82
N ARG A 78 -8.38 -7.02 -11.99
CA ARG A 78 -8.44 -8.26 -12.77
C ARG A 78 -9.58 -9.16 -12.28
N ASN A 79 -9.62 -9.41 -10.97
CA ASN A 79 -10.59 -10.29 -10.35
C ASN A 79 -12.01 -9.71 -10.50
N SER A 80 -12.17 -8.39 -10.37
CA SER A 80 -13.45 -7.72 -10.60
C SER A 80 -13.95 -7.90 -12.04
N ILE A 81 -13.07 -7.74 -13.03
CA ILE A 81 -13.40 -7.97 -14.44
C ILE A 81 -13.75 -9.44 -14.67
N LEU A 82 -12.97 -10.38 -14.10
CA LEU A 82 -13.23 -11.81 -14.25
C LEU A 82 -14.55 -12.21 -13.61
N VAL A 83 -14.92 -11.66 -12.45
CA VAL A 83 -16.23 -11.91 -11.81
C VAL A 83 -17.33 -11.45 -12.76
N ASN A 84 -17.21 -10.23 -13.29
CA ASN A 84 -18.19 -9.65 -14.21
C ASN A 84 -18.35 -10.51 -15.49
N GLN A 85 -17.23 -10.92 -16.11
CA GLN A 85 -17.24 -11.69 -17.35
C GLN A 85 -17.69 -13.15 -17.17
N SER A 86 -17.37 -13.77 -16.03
CA SER A 86 -17.68 -15.17 -15.75
C SER A 86 -18.98 -15.37 -14.98
N LEU A 87 -19.67 -14.28 -14.62
CA LEU A 87 -20.81 -14.29 -13.71
C LEU A 87 -20.49 -15.08 -12.42
N GLY A 88 -19.27 -14.88 -11.91
CA GLY A 88 -18.75 -15.56 -10.71
C GLY A 88 -18.23 -16.99 -10.88
N LYS A 89 -18.37 -17.62 -12.05
CA LYS A 89 -18.07 -19.06 -12.23
C LYS A 89 -16.63 -19.38 -12.62
N SER A 90 -15.69 -18.46 -12.42
CA SER A 90 -14.28 -18.70 -12.80
C SER A 90 -13.56 -19.52 -11.73
N ALA A 91 -12.93 -20.63 -12.13
CA ALA A 91 -12.03 -21.40 -11.26
C ALA A 91 -10.83 -20.56 -10.75
N ALA A 92 -10.48 -19.47 -11.43
CA ALA A 92 -9.45 -18.54 -10.95
C ALA A 92 -9.89 -17.70 -9.73
N LEU A 93 -11.21 -17.65 -9.48
CA LEU A 93 -11.86 -16.94 -8.38
C LEU A 93 -12.33 -17.89 -7.26
N ASP A 94 -11.93 -19.15 -7.31
CA ASP A 94 -12.16 -20.09 -6.21
C ASP A 94 -11.15 -19.83 -5.10
N PHE A 95 -11.53 -18.93 -4.18
CA PHE A 95 -10.73 -18.54 -3.03
C PHE A 95 -10.75 -19.60 -1.92
N ASP A 96 -11.72 -20.52 -1.94
CA ASP A 96 -11.84 -21.60 -0.97
C ASP A 96 -10.85 -22.72 -1.31
N GLU A 97 -10.70 -23.06 -2.59
CA GLU A 97 -9.72 -24.03 -3.06
C GLU A 97 -8.29 -23.45 -3.12
N PHE A 98 -8.15 -22.17 -3.51
CA PHE A 98 -6.85 -21.51 -3.69
C PHE A 98 -6.79 -20.13 -3.00
N PRO A 99 -6.73 -20.08 -1.66
CA PRO A 99 -6.78 -18.82 -0.90
C PRO A 99 -5.55 -17.94 -1.15
N THR A 100 -4.40 -18.54 -1.47
CA THR A 100 -3.13 -17.82 -1.66
C THR A 100 -2.21 -18.47 -2.68
N ALA A 101 -1.25 -17.70 -3.20
CA ALA A 101 -0.14 -18.23 -3.99
C ALA A 101 0.92 -18.98 -3.14
N HIS A 102 0.87 -18.83 -1.81
CA HIS A 102 1.90 -19.31 -0.88
C HIS A 102 1.30 -20.12 0.28
N PRO A 103 0.93 -21.40 0.04
CA PRO A 103 0.16 -22.21 0.98
C PRO A 103 0.86 -22.41 2.33
N CYS A 104 2.20 -22.49 2.35
CA CYS A 104 2.96 -22.62 3.59
C CYS A 104 2.82 -21.39 4.50
N LEU A 105 2.94 -20.17 3.96
CA LEU A 105 2.78 -18.94 4.74
C LEU A 105 1.32 -18.75 5.19
N TYR A 106 0.38 -19.13 4.34
CA TYR A 106 -1.04 -19.10 4.68
C TYR A 106 -1.42 -20.11 5.77
N SER A 107 -0.76 -21.27 5.84
CA SER A 107 -1.04 -22.25 6.91
C SER A 107 -0.74 -21.69 8.31
N VAL A 108 0.31 -20.88 8.45
CA VAL A 108 0.63 -20.20 9.71
C VAL A 108 -0.38 -19.09 10.00
N TYR A 109 -0.78 -18.35 8.97
CA TYR A 109 -1.79 -17.30 9.08
C TYR A 109 -3.16 -17.86 9.49
N SER A 110 -3.66 -18.89 8.82
CA SER A 110 -4.93 -19.56 9.12
C SER A 110 -4.93 -20.22 10.50
N TRP A 111 -3.78 -20.72 10.97
CA TRP A 111 -3.66 -21.17 12.36
C TRP A 111 -3.79 -20.02 13.38
N LEU A 112 -3.24 -18.84 13.07
CA LEU A 112 -3.39 -17.63 13.89
C LEU A 112 -4.77 -16.98 13.75
N HIS A 113 -5.53 -17.33 12.72
CA HIS A 113 -6.84 -16.76 12.39
C HIS A 113 -7.86 -17.86 12.01
N PRO A 114 -8.22 -18.75 12.95
CA PRO A 114 -9.03 -19.93 12.65
C PRO A 114 -10.47 -19.60 12.24
N GLU A 115 -10.97 -18.42 12.60
CA GLU A 115 -12.29 -17.90 12.25
C GLU A 115 -12.14 -16.69 11.34
N GLU A 116 -11.56 -16.87 10.15
CA GLU A 116 -11.74 -15.87 9.09
C GLU A 116 -13.22 -15.88 8.73
N THR A 117 -13.99 -14.98 9.34
CA THR A 117 -15.38 -14.73 8.98
C THR A 117 -15.42 -14.58 7.46
N GLU A 118 -16.39 -15.26 6.83
CA GLU A 118 -16.72 -15.15 5.41
C GLU A 118 -17.15 -13.71 5.07
N GLU A 119 -16.25 -12.73 5.21
CA GLU A 119 -16.51 -11.32 4.92
C GLU A 119 -16.75 -11.09 3.42
N TRP A 120 -16.60 -12.12 2.59
CA TRP A 120 -16.85 -12.06 1.16
C TRP A 120 -17.42 -13.38 0.65
N ASN A 121 -18.69 -13.64 0.97
CA ASN A 121 -19.42 -14.75 0.36
C ASN A 121 -19.94 -14.28 -1.01
N LEU A 122 -19.20 -14.62 -2.07
CA LEU A 122 -19.50 -14.24 -3.46
C LEU A 122 -20.95 -14.63 -3.86
N ASP A 123 -21.47 -15.70 -3.27
CA ASP A 123 -22.84 -16.16 -3.49
C ASP A 123 -23.89 -15.17 -2.97
N ASN A 124 -23.67 -14.49 -1.85
CA ASN A 124 -24.61 -13.50 -1.32
C ASN A 124 -24.73 -12.29 -2.27
N TYR A 125 -23.62 -11.88 -2.91
CA TYR A 125 -23.60 -10.76 -3.85
C TYR A 125 -24.20 -11.12 -5.20
N LEU A 126 -23.90 -12.31 -5.73
CA LEU A 126 -24.41 -12.77 -7.03
C LEU A 126 -25.89 -13.16 -6.99
N ASN A 127 -26.38 -13.68 -5.86
CA ASN A 127 -27.76 -14.10 -5.71
C ASN A 127 -28.72 -12.95 -5.37
N GLY A 128 -28.19 -11.74 -5.15
CA GLY A 128 -29.00 -10.55 -4.91
C GLY A 128 -29.88 -10.67 -3.67
N ASP A 129 -29.46 -11.45 -2.67
CA ASP A 129 -30.13 -11.42 -1.38
C ASP A 129 -30.03 -9.98 -0.87
N PRO A 130 -31.17 -9.30 -0.63
CA PRO A 130 -31.16 -7.92 -0.19
C PRO A 130 -30.37 -7.90 1.11
N VAL A 131 -29.26 -7.18 1.10
CA VAL A 131 -28.67 -6.67 2.33
C VAL A 131 -29.78 -5.84 2.95
N GLU A 132 -30.47 -6.39 3.96
CA GLU A 132 -31.53 -5.68 4.70
C GLU A 132 -30.92 -4.40 5.28
N GLY A 133 -31.02 -3.31 4.53
CA GLY A 133 -30.32 -2.07 4.86
C GLY A 133 -30.06 -1.15 3.67
N ASP A 134 -31.02 -0.98 2.75
CA ASP A 134 -31.07 0.16 1.81
C ASP A 134 -31.33 1.46 2.60
N THR A 135 -30.36 1.83 3.41
CA THR A 135 -30.16 3.21 3.84
C THR A 135 -28.90 3.69 3.14
N ASP A 136 -28.92 4.94 2.67
CA ASP A 136 -27.73 5.71 2.27
C ASP A 136 -26.74 5.76 3.45
N VAL A 137 -26.08 4.64 3.73
CA VAL A 137 -25.06 4.52 4.75
C VAL A 137 -23.79 5.02 4.09
N SER A 138 -23.40 6.24 4.46
CA SER A 138 -22.01 6.66 4.35
C SER A 138 -21.13 5.51 4.82
N VAL A 139 -20.25 5.04 3.94
CA VAL A 139 -19.44 3.81 3.97
C VAL A 139 -18.42 3.74 5.14
N GLY A 140 -18.68 4.36 6.29
CA GLY A 140 -17.78 4.40 7.43
C GLY A 140 -18.31 3.87 8.77
N GLU A 141 -19.63 3.62 8.93
CA GLU A 141 -20.19 3.50 10.30
C GLU A 141 -21.09 2.27 10.56
N GLY A 142 -21.53 1.53 9.54
CA GLY A 142 -22.57 0.49 9.70
C GLY A 142 -22.10 -0.92 10.08
N VAL A 143 -20.83 -1.27 9.90
CA VAL A 143 -20.30 -2.63 10.18
C VAL A 143 -19.66 -2.73 11.57
N LEU A 144 -19.58 -1.61 12.31
CA LEU A 144 -18.90 -1.57 13.60
C LEU A 144 -19.74 -2.07 14.79
N ASP A 145 -21.04 -2.36 14.61
CA ASP A 145 -21.99 -2.39 15.74
C ASP A 145 -22.45 -3.78 16.22
N SER A 146 -21.80 -4.87 15.82
CA SER A 146 -21.99 -6.15 16.52
C SER A 146 -20.78 -7.08 16.64
N GLU A 147 -19.62 -6.74 16.07
CA GLU A 147 -18.41 -7.50 16.34
C GLU A 147 -17.98 -7.27 17.79
N THR A 148 -17.98 -8.34 18.57
CA THR A 148 -17.52 -8.26 19.96
C THR A 148 -16.06 -7.79 19.98
N ILE A 149 -15.72 -6.89 20.91
CA ILE A 149 -14.36 -6.37 21.11
C ILE A 149 -13.33 -7.52 21.19
N VAL A 150 -13.74 -8.67 21.72
CA VAL A 150 -12.96 -9.90 21.82
C VAL A 150 -12.55 -10.44 20.45
N GLU A 151 -13.47 -10.53 19.49
CA GLU A 151 -13.16 -10.97 18.12
C GLU A 151 -12.11 -10.05 17.48
N ARG A 152 -12.27 -8.74 17.62
CA ARG A 152 -11.26 -7.79 17.10
C ARG A 152 -9.87 -8.02 17.69
N PHE A 153 -9.76 -8.27 18.99
CA PHE A 153 -8.47 -8.56 19.62
C PHE A 153 -7.86 -9.88 19.16
N VAL A 154 -8.68 -10.91 18.88
CA VAL A 154 -8.21 -12.20 18.35
C VAL A 154 -7.64 -12.06 16.93
N ARG A 155 -8.12 -11.10 16.12
CA ARG A 155 -7.60 -10.87 14.76
C ARG A 155 -6.25 -10.14 14.71
N VAL A 156 -5.92 -9.35 15.75
CA VAL A 156 -4.71 -8.50 15.77
C VAL A 156 -3.41 -9.30 15.54
N PRO A 157 -3.14 -10.44 16.20
CA PRO A 157 -1.90 -11.19 16.02
C PRO A 157 -1.69 -11.69 14.58
N ALA A 158 -2.74 -12.18 13.93
CA ALA A 158 -2.67 -12.66 12.56
C ALA A 158 -2.43 -11.52 11.56
N ARG A 159 -3.10 -10.37 11.75
CA ARG A 159 -2.86 -9.15 10.96
C ARG A 159 -1.44 -8.63 11.16
N TRP A 160 -0.93 -8.65 12.39
CA TRP A 160 0.45 -8.26 12.69
C TRP A 160 1.48 -9.20 12.04
N TYR A 161 1.24 -10.52 12.10
CA TYR A 161 2.03 -11.52 11.39
C TYR A 161 2.06 -11.21 9.89
N ARG A 162 0.90 -10.93 9.29
CA ARG A 162 0.78 -10.57 7.87
C ARG A 162 1.59 -9.31 7.55
N ALA A 163 1.44 -8.25 8.35
CA ALA A 163 2.18 -7.00 8.17
C ALA A 163 3.70 -7.19 8.18
N VAL A 164 4.22 -8.05 9.05
CA VAL A 164 5.66 -8.33 9.14
C VAL A 164 6.14 -9.24 8.02
N ILE A 165 5.41 -10.32 7.71
CA ILE A 165 5.83 -11.28 6.70
C ILE A 165 5.76 -10.67 5.30
N GLU A 166 4.72 -9.89 4.99
CA GLU A 166 4.65 -9.18 3.71
C GLU A 166 5.82 -8.20 3.55
N ALA A 167 6.21 -7.51 4.63
CA ALA A 167 7.38 -6.64 4.62
C ALA A 167 8.68 -7.45 4.46
N ALA A 168 8.85 -8.54 5.22
CA ALA A 168 10.10 -9.28 5.28
C ALA A 168 10.35 -10.17 4.06
N ALA A 169 9.34 -10.91 3.63
CA ALA A 169 9.42 -11.88 2.55
C ALA A 169 9.19 -11.25 1.17
N MET A 170 8.76 -9.98 1.11
CA MET A 170 8.28 -9.32 -0.11
C MET A 170 7.23 -10.12 -0.87
N VAL A 171 6.43 -10.87 -0.12
CA VAL A 171 5.45 -11.81 -0.66
C VAL A 171 4.11 -11.46 -0.07
N ARG A 172 3.12 -11.38 -0.94
CA ARG A 172 1.76 -11.18 -0.51
C ARG A 172 1.13 -12.48 -0.06
N ILE A 173 0.64 -12.49 1.18
CA ILE A 173 0.02 -13.69 1.75
C ILE A 173 -1.39 -13.86 1.20
N LYS A 174 -2.24 -12.82 1.22
CA LYS A 174 -3.65 -12.94 0.79
C LYS A 174 -3.82 -12.55 -0.68
N ARG A 175 -4.61 -13.33 -1.43
CA ARG A 175 -5.04 -12.93 -2.79
C ARG A 175 -5.94 -11.68 -2.72
N ASP A 176 -5.86 -10.86 -3.76
CA ASP A 176 -6.79 -9.73 -3.90
C ASP A 176 -8.20 -10.21 -4.13
N ARG A 177 -9.14 -9.68 -3.36
CA ARG A 177 -10.57 -9.82 -3.64
C ARG A 177 -10.96 -8.82 -4.74
N PRO A 178 -12.05 -9.06 -5.48
CA PRO A 178 -12.60 -8.06 -6.39
C PRO A 178 -13.21 -6.89 -5.59
N LEU A 179 -13.49 -5.80 -6.30
CA LEU A 179 -14.14 -4.61 -5.74
C LEU A 179 -15.56 -4.91 -5.26
N SER A 180 -16.03 -4.13 -4.29
CA SER A 180 -17.41 -4.13 -3.81
C SER A 180 -18.41 -3.82 -4.93
N ASP A 181 -18.09 -2.87 -5.81
CA ASP A 181 -18.85 -2.59 -7.03
C ASP A 181 -18.18 -3.22 -8.27
N VAL A 182 -18.63 -4.43 -8.60
CA VAL A 182 -18.18 -5.16 -9.79
C VAL A 182 -18.69 -4.53 -11.09
N THR A 183 -19.77 -3.75 -11.02
CA THR A 183 -20.35 -3.07 -12.19
C THR A 183 -19.47 -1.92 -12.66
N LEU A 184 -18.85 -1.20 -11.71
CA LEU A 184 -17.87 -0.15 -11.95
C LEU A 184 -16.71 -0.69 -12.80
N ALA A 185 -16.10 -1.80 -12.36
CA ALA A 185 -15.00 -2.45 -13.07
C ALA A 185 -15.42 -2.92 -14.48
N GLY A 186 -16.63 -3.44 -14.63
CA GLY A 186 -17.18 -3.87 -15.91
C GLY A 186 -17.35 -2.72 -16.91
N LYS A 187 -17.92 -1.59 -16.46
CA LYS A 187 -18.08 -0.38 -17.28
C LYS A 187 -16.72 0.18 -17.69
N THR A 188 -15.79 0.32 -16.75
CA THR A 188 -14.44 0.82 -17.05
C THR A 188 -13.72 -0.09 -18.05
N TRP A 189 -13.83 -1.41 -17.91
CA TRP A 189 -13.28 -2.37 -18.86
C TRP A 189 -13.84 -2.20 -20.27
N ALA A 190 -15.15 -1.98 -20.42
CA ALA A 190 -15.78 -1.77 -21.72
C ALA A 190 -15.22 -0.53 -22.44
N ILE A 191 -15.09 0.59 -21.72
CA ILE A 191 -14.50 1.83 -22.26
C ILE A 191 -13.03 1.61 -22.64
N CYS A 192 -12.24 1.00 -21.73
CA CYS A 192 -10.83 0.70 -21.98
C CYS A 192 -10.63 -0.14 -23.24
N ARG A 193 -11.46 -1.17 -23.42
CA ARG A 193 -11.39 -2.05 -24.58
C ARG A 193 -11.62 -1.30 -25.89
N LYS A 194 -12.59 -0.37 -25.91
CA LYS A 194 -12.88 0.48 -27.08
C LYS A 194 -11.77 1.49 -27.34
N LYS A 195 -11.28 2.16 -26.28
CA LYS A 195 -10.30 3.24 -26.38
C LYS A 195 -8.92 2.75 -26.78
N TYR A 196 -8.46 1.65 -26.19
CA TYR A 196 -7.12 1.10 -26.40
C TYR A 196 -7.08 -0.07 -27.39
N ASP A 197 -8.21 -0.39 -28.04
CA ASP A 197 -8.35 -1.50 -29.00
C ASP A 197 -7.85 -2.84 -28.43
N LEU A 198 -8.27 -3.17 -27.21
CA LEU A 198 -7.81 -4.36 -26.49
C LEU A 198 -8.49 -5.63 -27.01
N ASP A 199 -7.69 -6.67 -27.26
CA ASP A 199 -8.21 -7.99 -27.62
C ASP A 199 -9.01 -8.60 -26.46
N ARG A 200 -9.98 -9.47 -26.80
CA ARG A 200 -10.79 -10.22 -25.84
C ARG A 200 -9.96 -11.14 -24.94
N LYS A 201 -8.75 -11.49 -25.36
CA LYS A 201 -7.80 -12.35 -24.63
C LYS A 201 -6.79 -11.57 -23.79
N TYR A 202 -6.90 -10.25 -23.70
CA TYR A 202 -5.95 -9.43 -22.94
C TYR A 202 -6.00 -9.79 -21.45
N ASP A 203 -4.87 -10.19 -20.89
CA ASP A 203 -4.71 -10.69 -19.53
C ASP A 203 -3.83 -9.79 -18.64
N GLN A 204 -3.24 -8.73 -19.21
CA GLN A 204 -2.34 -7.79 -18.53
C GLN A 204 -3.09 -6.64 -17.84
N TYR A 205 -4.10 -6.96 -17.03
CA TYR A 205 -4.95 -5.98 -16.34
C TYR A 205 -4.18 -5.03 -15.39
N GLY A 206 -2.99 -5.42 -14.92
CA GLY A 206 -2.12 -4.54 -14.15
C GLY A 206 -1.59 -3.35 -14.96
N ASP A 207 -1.25 -3.57 -16.23
CA ASP A 207 -0.79 -2.51 -17.14
C ASP A 207 -1.96 -1.59 -17.52
N LEU A 208 -3.18 -2.12 -17.52
CA LEU A 208 -4.38 -1.34 -17.78
C LEU A 208 -4.64 -0.28 -16.69
N LEU A 209 -4.39 -0.59 -15.42
CA LEU A 209 -4.48 0.41 -14.34
C LEU A 209 -3.47 1.54 -14.54
N HIS A 210 -2.27 1.23 -15.03
CA HIS A 210 -1.27 2.24 -15.35
C HIS A 210 -1.70 3.14 -16.52
N LEU A 211 -2.33 2.55 -17.56
CA LEU A 211 -2.89 3.31 -18.68
C LEU A 211 -4.02 4.22 -18.24
N ILE A 212 -4.96 3.71 -17.42
CA ILE A 212 -6.07 4.49 -16.85
C ILE A 212 -5.54 5.66 -16.03
N SER A 213 -4.56 5.41 -15.16
CA SER A 213 -3.94 6.45 -14.33
C SER A 213 -3.27 7.54 -15.17
N SER A 214 -2.48 7.14 -16.17
CA SER A 214 -1.80 8.07 -17.07
C SER A 214 -2.79 8.93 -17.88
N ASP A 215 -3.92 8.35 -18.25
CA ASP A 215 -4.95 9.04 -19.01
C ASP A 215 -5.68 10.08 -18.16
N ILE A 216 -6.03 9.73 -16.92
CA ILE A 216 -6.60 10.67 -15.93
C ILE A 216 -5.64 11.83 -15.67
N GLU A 217 -4.34 11.55 -15.49
CA GLU A 217 -3.32 12.59 -15.30
C GLU A 217 -3.25 13.58 -16.47
N SER A 218 -3.45 13.09 -17.69
CA SER A 218 -3.39 13.94 -18.90
C SER A 218 -4.59 14.88 -19.04
N VAL A 219 -5.77 14.47 -18.56
CA VAL A 219 -7.04 15.20 -18.76
C VAL A 219 -7.43 16.02 -17.53
N ALA A 220 -7.20 15.51 -16.32
CA ALA A 220 -7.67 16.12 -15.08
C ALA A 220 -6.49 16.64 -14.25
N ALA A 221 -6.28 17.96 -14.26
CA ALA A 221 -5.23 18.63 -13.49
C ALA A 221 -5.34 18.46 -11.96
N SER A 222 -6.46 17.97 -11.44
CA SER A 222 -6.65 17.65 -10.02
C SER A 222 -7.67 16.54 -9.77
N SER A 223 -7.39 15.32 -10.23
CA SER A 223 -8.27 14.18 -9.91
C SER A 223 -8.16 13.80 -8.43
N ARG A 224 -9.25 13.25 -7.88
CA ARG A 224 -9.29 12.75 -6.50
C ARG A 224 -8.38 11.53 -6.37
N ALA A 225 -8.38 10.66 -7.39
CA ALA A 225 -7.55 9.47 -7.46
C ALA A 225 -6.05 9.75 -7.25
N LEU A 226 -5.51 10.85 -7.79
CA LEU A 226 -4.09 11.21 -7.62
C LEU A 226 -3.72 11.57 -6.17
N ARG A 227 -4.65 12.18 -5.43
CA ARG A 227 -4.45 12.46 -4.00
C ARG A 227 -4.47 11.17 -3.19
N PHE A 228 -5.35 10.23 -3.52
CA PHE A 228 -5.38 8.91 -2.90
C PHE A 228 -4.14 8.08 -3.25
N GLN A 229 -3.64 8.16 -4.48
CA GLN A 229 -2.38 7.54 -4.89
C GLN A 229 -1.21 8.01 -4.03
N ALA A 230 -1.14 9.32 -3.80
CA ALA A 230 -0.14 9.93 -2.95
C ALA A 230 -0.20 9.46 -1.49
N ILE A 231 -1.39 9.50 -0.89
CA ILE A 231 -1.63 9.06 0.49
C ILE A 231 -1.28 7.57 0.63
N ARG A 232 -1.70 6.74 -0.32
CA ARG A 232 -1.35 5.32 -0.38
C ARG A 232 0.16 5.11 -0.46
N ASN A 233 0.86 5.84 -1.33
CA ASN A 233 2.32 5.75 -1.46
C ASN A 233 3.04 6.17 -0.18
N PHE A 234 2.51 7.17 0.53
CA PHE A 234 3.00 7.59 1.84
C PHE A 234 2.85 6.49 2.90
N HIS A 235 1.66 5.90 3.06
CA HIS A 235 1.44 4.82 4.03
C HIS A 235 2.31 3.60 3.73
N ARG A 236 2.46 3.21 2.46
CA ARG A 236 3.37 2.15 2.02
C ARG A 236 4.82 2.44 2.40
N GLY A 237 5.29 3.66 2.15
CA GLY A 237 6.64 4.08 2.50
C GLY A 237 6.86 4.05 4.01
N MET A 238 5.92 4.58 4.79
CA MET A 238 5.98 4.59 6.26
C MET A 238 5.95 3.19 6.86
N TRP A 239 5.13 2.28 6.33
CA TRP A 239 5.10 0.88 6.74
C TRP A 239 6.49 0.23 6.65
N ILE A 240 7.14 0.32 5.48
CA ILE A 240 8.47 -0.27 5.28
C ILE A 240 9.55 0.48 6.07
N ALA A 241 9.46 1.80 6.20
CA ALA A 241 10.39 2.57 7.03
C ALA A 241 10.30 2.13 8.50
N CYS A 242 9.09 1.99 9.05
CA CYS A 242 8.87 1.47 10.40
C CYS A 242 9.37 0.04 10.55
N TYR A 243 9.23 -0.81 9.53
CA TYR A 243 9.77 -2.18 9.55
C TYR A 243 11.31 -2.18 9.69
N PHE A 244 12.01 -1.42 8.85
CA PHE A 244 13.47 -1.34 8.94
C PHE A 244 13.94 -0.66 10.23
N SER A 245 13.26 0.40 10.67
CA SER A 245 13.53 1.03 11.96
C SER A 245 13.33 0.06 13.12
N LEU A 246 12.26 -0.74 13.11
CA LEU A 246 12.03 -1.79 14.11
C LEU A 246 13.17 -2.81 14.09
N LEU A 247 13.58 -3.28 12.91
CA LEU A 247 14.69 -4.21 12.76
C LEU A 247 15.99 -3.64 13.35
N LEU A 248 16.30 -2.38 13.07
CA LEU A 248 17.46 -1.68 13.64
C LEU A 248 17.38 -1.56 15.16
N MET A 249 16.20 -1.30 15.73
CA MET A 249 16.06 -1.23 17.19
C MET A 249 16.18 -2.61 17.84
N VAL A 250 15.61 -3.65 17.22
CA VAL A 250 15.72 -5.03 17.69
C VAL A 250 17.18 -5.49 17.65
N THR A 251 17.95 -5.16 16.61
CA THR A 251 19.38 -5.51 16.56
C THR A 251 20.17 -4.82 17.68
N VAL A 252 19.81 -3.60 18.08
CA VAL A 252 20.42 -2.95 19.26
C VAL A 252 20.06 -3.67 20.56
N VAL A 253 18.79 -4.06 20.74
CA VAL A 253 18.37 -4.80 21.94
C VAL A 253 19.11 -6.12 22.04
N VAL A 254 19.22 -6.85 20.93
CA VAL A 254 19.99 -8.11 20.84
C VAL A 254 21.47 -7.85 21.12
N ALA A 255 22.09 -6.87 20.45
CA ALA A 255 23.50 -6.54 20.65
C ALA A 255 23.80 -6.12 22.10
N ARG A 256 22.88 -5.42 22.76
CA ARG A 256 22.98 -5.09 24.19
C ARG A 256 22.90 -6.32 25.07
N GLY A 257 22.02 -7.28 24.75
CA GLY A 257 21.92 -8.54 25.48
C GLY A 257 23.20 -9.40 25.40
N PHE A 258 23.91 -9.30 24.27
CA PHE A 258 25.17 -10.02 24.03
C PHE A 258 26.42 -9.14 24.18
N SER A 259 26.31 -7.94 24.76
CA SER A 259 27.38 -6.94 24.68
C SER A 259 28.68 -7.43 25.31
N GLU A 260 28.62 -8.10 26.46
CA GLU A 260 29.83 -8.60 27.15
C GLU A 260 30.60 -9.62 26.31
N GLN A 261 29.90 -10.53 25.64
CA GLN A 261 30.52 -11.56 24.81
C GLN A 261 31.14 -10.94 23.55
N VAL A 262 30.42 -9.99 22.94
CA VAL A 262 30.86 -9.28 21.74
C VAL A 262 32.04 -8.37 22.04
N THR A 263 32.05 -7.64 23.17
CA THR A 263 33.18 -6.77 23.55
C THR A 263 34.44 -7.59 23.83
N VAL A 264 34.33 -8.70 24.55
CA VAL A 264 35.48 -9.58 24.82
C VAL A 264 36.06 -10.15 23.51
N PHE A 265 35.19 -10.59 22.60
CA PHE A 265 35.64 -11.09 21.30
C PHE A 265 36.22 -10.00 20.40
N ALA A 266 35.60 -8.82 20.37
CA ALA A 266 36.08 -7.68 19.59
C ALA A 266 37.43 -7.17 20.09
N GLU A 267 37.61 -7.06 21.41
CA GLU A 267 38.89 -6.71 22.04
C GLU A 267 39.98 -7.73 21.72
N PHE A 268 39.65 -9.03 21.68
CA PHE A 268 40.59 -10.07 21.23
C PHE A 268 41.06 -9.87 19.78
N VAL A 269 40.19 -9.36 18.91
CA VAL A 269 40.51 -9.04 17.50
C VAL A 269 41.11 -7.63 17.34
N GLY A 270 41.18 -6.83 18.42
CA GLY A 270 41.66 -5.44 18.38
C GLY A 270 40.65 -4.44 17.81
N LEU A 271 39.37 -4.79 17.78
CA LEU A 271 38.28 -3.93 17.33
C LEU A 271 37.64 -3.21 18.52
N THR A 272 37.47 -1.90 18.42
CA THR A 272 36.76 -1.09 19.41
C THR A 272 35.27 -1.05 19.08
N VAL A 273 34.44 -1.59 19.98
CA VAL A 273 32.98 -1.52 19.86
C VAL A 273 32.53 -0.12 20.30
N TRP A 274 31.85 0.62 19.44
CA TRP A 274 31.27 1.90 19.84
C TRP A 274 29.91 1.70 20.52
N LYS A 275 29.58 2.62 21.42
CA LYS A 275 28.27 2.65 22.07
C LYS A 275 27.32 3.55 21.28
N PRO A 276 26.16 3.07 20.84
CA PRO A 276 25.20 3.89 20.12
C PRO A 276 24.50 4.89 21.05
N VAL A 277 24.17 6.09 20.56
CA VAL A 277 23.47 7.14 21.32
C VAL A 277 22.16 6.63 21.92
N ILE A 278 21.48 5.74 21.21
CA ILE A 278 20.17 5.26 21.66
C ILE A 278 20.19 4.53 23.01
N VAL A 279 21.36 4.00 23.41
CA VAL A 279 21.53 3.36 24.72
C VAL A 279 21.65 4.39 25.85
N GLU A 280 21.98 5.63 25.52
CA GLU A 280 22.12 6.73 26.47
C GLU A 280 20.83 7.52 26.69
N PHE A 281 19.84 7.35 25.80
CA PHE A 281 18.53 7.95 26.04
C PHE A 281 17.88 7.36 27.29
N TRP A 282 17.21 8.24 28.04
CA TRP A 282 16.42 7.88 29.21
C TRP A 282 15.27 6.91 28.86
N THR A 283 14.78 6.97 27.63
CA THR A 283 13.72 6.09 27.14
C THR A 283 14.28 4.68 26.93
N PRO A 284 13.74 3.65 27.61
CA PRO A 284 14.17 2.29 27.38
C PRO A 284 13.85 1.86 25.94
N ILE A 285 14.84 1.24 25.30
CA ILE A 285 14.84 0.87 23.87
C ILE A 285 13.63 -0.03 23.50
N TRP A 286 13.15 -0.84 24.43
CA TRP A 286 11.98 -1.68 24.22
C TRP A 286 10.69 -0.87 23.97
N MET A 287 10.56 0.34 24.55
CA MET A 287 9.43 1.23 24.27
C MET A 287 9.49 1.77 22.84
N LEU A 288 10.69 2.04 22.32
CA LEU A 288 10.87 2.43 20.92
C LEU A 288 10.54 1.27 19.98
N CYS A 289 10.96 0.04 20.32
CA CYS A 289 10.57 -1.15 19.57
C CYS A 289 9.04 -1.31 19.55
N LEU A 290 8.38 -1.17 20.69
CA LEU A 290 6.92 -1.23 20.79
C LEU A 290 6.26 -0.12 19.95
N GLY A 291 6.77 1.11 20.02
CA GLY A 291 6.29 2.22 19.21
C GLY A 291 6.37 1.95 17.70
N TYR A 292 7.52 1.47 17.22
CA TYR A 292 7.67 1.08 15.82
C TYR A 292 6.79 -0.11 15.45
N ALA A 293 6.60 -1.09 16.34
CA ALA A 293 5.72 -2.23 16.11
C ALA A 293 4.24 -1.82 15.95
N VAL A 294 3.78 -0.84 16.74
CA VAL A 294 2.43 -0.27 16.64
C VAL A 294 2.28 0.54 15.37
N LEU A 295 3.24 1.42 15.05
CA LEU A 295 3.21 2.20 13.82
C LEU A 295 3.29 1.33 12.57
N LEU A 296 4.10 0.27 12.61
CA LEU A 296 4.20 -0.72 11.54
C LEU A 296 2.83 -1.33 11.22
N TYR A 297 2.10 -1.76 12.26
CA TYR A 297 0.75 -2.30 12.12
C TYR A 297 -0.22 -1.26 11.55
N PHE A 298 -0.24 -0.07 12.15
CA PHE A 298 -1.16 1.00 11.76
C PHE A 298 -0.96 1.43 10.30
N PHE A 299 0.29 1.61 9.86
CA PHE A 299 0.56 1.97 8.47
C PHE A 299 0.32 0.83 7.48
N TRP A 300 0.44 -0.43 7.92
CA TRP A 300 0.04 -1.57 7.10
C TRP A 300 -1.47 -1.62 6.91
N GLU A 301 -2.25 -1.43 7.98
CA GLU A 301 -3.72 -1.39 7.91
C GLU A 301 -4.18 -0.25 7.00
N LEU A 302 -3.72 0.98 7.26
CA LEU A 302 -4.05 2.14 6.42
C LEU A 302 -3.63 1.93 4.95
N LYS A 303 -2.52 1.24 4.70
CA LYS A 303 -2.11 0.92 3.33
C LYS A 303 -3.14 0.02 2.64
N GLU A 304 -3.68 -0.99 3.32
CA GLU A 304 -4.68 -1.89 2.73
C GLU A 304 -6.01 -1.15 2.49
N ASP A 305 -6.48 -0.36 3.47
CA ASP A 305 -7.73 0.40 3.35
C ASP A 305 -7.68 1.42 2.19
N PHE A 306 -6.65 2.28 2.17
CA PHE A 306 -6.49 3.30 1.14
C PHE A 306 -6.20 2.72 -0.25
N GLU A 307 -5.85 1.44 -0.34
CA GLU A 307 -5.60 0.80 -1.62
C GLU A 307 -6.88 0.40 -2.35
N GLU A 308 -7.88 -0.11 -1.64
CA GLU A 308 -9.19 -0.41 -2.20
C GLU A 308 -9.88 0.89 -2.64
N GLU A 309 -9.91 1.89 -1.75
CA GLU A 309 -10.44 3.22 -2.07
C GLU A 309 -9.75 3.85 -3.27
N PHE A 310 -8.42 3.73 -3.38
CA PHE A 310 -7.69 4.25 -4.54
C PHE A 310 -8.18 3.64 -5.85
N ILE A 311 -8.39 2.32 -5.91
CA ILE A 311 -8.83 1.66 -7.14
C ILE A 311 -10.25 2.13 -7.48
N GLU A 312 -11.15 2.18 -6.50
CA GLU A 312 -12.53 2.63 -6.70
C GLU A 312 -12.61 4.07 -7.21
N TYR A 313 -11.87 5.00 -6.59
CA TYR A 313 -11.80 6.39 -7.03
C TYR A 313 -11.12 6.53 -8.40
N LEU A 314 -10.11 5.71 -8.70
CA LEU A 314 -9.45 5.72 -10.00
C LEU A 314 -10.43 5.35 -11.11
N LEU A 315 -11.22 4.29 -10.90
CA LEU A 315 -12.23 3.86 -11.88
C LEU A 315 -13.37 4.88 -12.00
N THR A 316 -13.82 5.45 -10.89
CA THR A 316 -14.87 6.47 -10.87
C THR A 316 -14.43 7.75 -11.59
N ASP A 317 -13.23 8.26 -11.30
CA ASP A 317 -12.67 9.44 -11.98
C ASP A 317 -12.48 9.15 -13.49
N PHE A 318 -12.05 7.93 -13.86
CA PHE A 318 -11.95 7.53 -15.26
C PHE A 318 -13.31 7.57 -15.97
N LEU A 319 -14.35 6.97 -15.37
CA LEU A 319 -15.69 6.97 -15.93
C LEU A 319 -16.25 8.38 -16.04
N ALA A 320 -16.11 9.21 -15.00
CA ALA A 320 -16.62 10.58 -14.99
C ALA A 320 -15.96 11.47 -16.06
N ILE A 321 -14.71 11.18 -16.46
CA ILE A 321 -14.05 11.86 -17.57
C ILE A 321 -14.63 11.40 -18.91
N HIS A 322 -14.88 10.10 -19.09
CA HIS A 322 -15.29 9.54 -20.38
C HIS A 322 -16.79 9.62 -20.64
N GLU A 323 -17.62 9.58 -19.61
CA GLU A 323 -19.07 9.77 -19.72
C GLU A 323 -19.40 11.19 -20.23
N LYS A 324 -18.65 12.20 -19.77
CA LYS A 324 -18.76 13.57 -20.28
C LYS A 324 -18.32 13.71 -21.73
N VAL A 325 -17.31 12.96 -22.16
CA VAL A 325 -16.84 12.97 -23.55
C VAL A 325 -17.86 12.29 -24.47
N ASP A 326 -18.49 11.19 -24.03
CA ASP A 326 -19.56 10.55 -24.79
C ASP A 326 -20.81 11.46 -24.90
N GLU A 327 -21.15 12.26 -23.88
CA GLU A 327 -22.21 13.29 -23.96
C GLU A 327 -21.85 14.44 -24.92
N GLU A 328 -20.60 14.91 -24.94
CA GLU A 328 -20.12 15.93 -25.89
C GLU A 328 -20.05 15.40 -27.33
N ASP A 329 -19.74 14.11 -27.52
CA ASP A 329 -19.74 13.42 -28.81
C ASP A 329 -21.18 13.16 -29.34
N GLU A 330 -22.19 13.11 -28.46
CA GLU A 330 -23.59 13.10 -28.88
C GLU A 330 -24.03 14.43 -29.52
N ASP A 331 -23.39 15.55 -29.19
CA ASP A 331 -23.60 16.83 -29.86
C ASP A 331 -22.81 16.95 -31.18
N GLU A 332 -21.90 16.01 -31.48
CA GLU A 332 -21.21 15.96 -32.77
C GLU A 332 -22.12 15.43 -33.90
N PRO A 333 -22.01 15.99 -35.12
CA PRO A 333 -22.84 15.60 -36.25
C PRO A 333 -22.63 14.12 -36.61
N ALA A 334 -23.73 13.44 -36.97
CA ALA A 334 -23.83 11.98 -37.14
C ALA A 334 -22.76 11.29 -38.01
N TRP A 335 -22.01 12.03 -38.83
CA TRP A 335 -20.92 11.50 -39.64
C TRP A 335 -19.58 11.36 -38.90
N LYS A 336 -19.46 11.95 -37.70
CA LYS A 336 -18.30 11.81 -36.80
C LYS A 336 -18.53 10.81 -35.66
N ARG A 337 -19.79 10.52 -35.31
CA ARG A 337 -20.12 9.57 -34.25
C ARG A 337 -19.57 8.19 -34.61
N ARG A 338 -18.69 7.64 -33.76
CA ARG A 338 -18.34 6.22 -33.80
C ARG A 338 -19.49 5.45 -33.16
N ASP A 339 -20.28 4.75 -33.98
CA ASP A 339 -21.42 3.95 -33.55
C ASP A 339 -21.14 3.18 -32.24
N SER A 340 -21.83 3.57 -31.17
CA SER A 340 -21.85 2.84 -29.91
C SER A 340 -22.74 1.59 -30.11
N PRO A 341 -22.24 0.37 -29.85
CA PRO A 341 -23.09 -0.81 -29.96
C PRO A 341 -24.14 -0.82 -28.86
N ASN A 342 -25.34 -1.28 -29.22
CA ASN A 342 -26.48 -1.38 -28.33
C ASN A 342 -26.25 -2.52 -27.31
N TRP A 343 -25.97 -2.18 -26.04
CA TRP A 343 -25.37 -3.11 -25.06
C TRP A 343 -26.32 -4.13 -24.41
N TYR A 344 -27.60 -4.14 -24.79
CA TYR A 344 -28.62 -5.06 -24.23
C TYR A 344 -29.31 -5.93 -25.30
N GLN A 345 -28.68 -6.16 -26.45
CA GLN A 345 -29.15 -7.13 -27.45
C GLN A 345 -28.20 -8.31 -27.62
#